data_AF-A0A8J3Y088-F1
#
_entry.id   AF-A0A8J3Y088-F1
#
_cell.length_a   1.000
_cell.length_b   1.000
_cell.length_c   1.000
_cell.angle_alpha   90.00
_cell.angle_beta   90.00
_cell.angle_gamma   90.00
#
_symmetry.space_group_name_H-M   'P 1'
#
loop_
_entity.id
_entity.type
_entity.pdbx_description
1 polymer ?
#
loop_
_entity_poly.entity_id
_entity_poly.type
_entity_poly.pdbx_seq_one_letter_code
_entity_poly.pdbx_strand_id
1 'polypeptide(L)' 'MSDYTTTFDFIDGDNDGLISAAELVRLMDVLGQPITADGAQEAIAKVDADGDGRINFKEFGVWLEGRSS' A
#
# COMPACT_ATOMS: atom_id res chain seq x y z
N MET A 1 18.36 -4.53 5.54
CA MET A 1 18.11 -4.01 4.18
C MET A 1 16.78 -4.59 3.79
N SER A 2 15.71 -3.87 4.10
CA SER A 2 14.41 -4.51 4.30
C SER A 2 13.72 -4.85 2.98
N ASP A 3 13.18 -6.06 2.89
CA ASP A 3 12.59 -6.65 1.68
C ASP A 3 11.36 -5.90 1.14
N TYR A 4 10.84 -4.93 1.89
CA TYR A 4 9.68 -4.12 1.51
C TYR A 4 9.96 -3.20 0.32
N THR A 5 11.22 -2.83 0.08
CA THR A 5 11.62 -1.90 -1.00
C THR A 5 11.26 -2.43 -2.39
N THR A 6 11.45 -3.74 -2.61
CA THR A 6 11.14 -4.40 -3.89
C THR A 6 9.63 -4.49 -4.10
N THR A 7 8.88 -4.77 -3.03
CA THR A 7 7.42 -4.79 -3.09
C THR A 7 6.88 -3.39 -3.32
N PHE A 8 7.45 -2.38 -2.66
CA PHE A 8 7.05 -0.98 -2.82
C PHE A 8 7.28 -0.49 -4.25
N ASP A 9 8.48 -0.70 -4.80
CA ASP A 9 8.83 -0.32 -6.18
C ASP A 9 7.99 -1.07 -7.24
N PHE A 10 7.55 -2.29 -6.92
CA PHE A 10 6.65 -3.04 -7.79
C PHE A 10 5.22 -2.46 -7.82
N ILE A 11 4.80 -1.79 -6.74
CA ILE A 11 3.46 -1.20 -6.60
C ILE A 11 3.43 0.22 -7.13
N ASP A 12 4.43 1.01 -6.73
CA ASP A 12 4.64 2.42 -7.05
C ASP A 12 4.95 2.57 -8.55
N GLY A 13 3.87 2.70 -9.32
CA GLY A 13 3.91 2.67 -10.78
C GLY A 13 4.36 4.00 -11.37
N ASP A 14 4.16 5.10 -10.64
CA ASP A 14 4.66 6.42 -11.01
C ASP A 14 6.01 6.80 -10.36
N ASN A 15 6.52 5.94 -9.48
CA ASN A 15 7.79 6.11 -8.77
C ASN A 15 7.81 7.43 -7.97
N ASP A 16 6.67 7.80 -7.39
CA ASP A 16 6.50 9.01 -6.58
C ASP A 16 6.89 8.77 -5.10
N GLY A 17 7.16 7.52 -4.73
CA GLY A 17 7.50 7.11 -3.38
C GLY A 17 6.28 6.94 -2.46
N LEU A 18 5.08 6.91 -3.03
CA LEU A 18 3.79 6.80 -2.34
C LEU A 18 2.94 5.71 -3.02
N ILE A 19 2.04 5.09 -2.27
CA ILE A 19 1.07 4.14 -2.82
C ILE A 19 -0.31 4.74 -2.71
N SER A 20 -0.90 5.02 -3.86
CA SER A 20 -2.27 5.51 -3.99
C SER A 20 -3.29 4.36 -3.87
N ALA A 21 -4.54 4.68 -3.53
CA ALA A 21 -5.64 3.71 -3.53
C ALA A 21 -5.76 2.93 -4.84
N ALA A 22 -5.57 3.61 -5.98
CA ALA A 22 -5.60 2.99 -7.29
C ALA A 22 -4.48 1.95 -7.48
N GLU A 23 -3.27 2.24 -7.00
CA GLU A 23 -2.11 1.36 -7.11
C GLU A 23 -2.24 0.16 -6.18
N LEU A 24 -2.76 0.37 -4.98
CA LEU A 24 -3.09 -0.71 -4.05
C LEU A 24 -4.15 -1.66 -4.63
N VAL A 25 -5.21 -1.14 -5.24
CA VAL A 25 -6.22 -1.97 -5.95
C VAL A 25 -5.56 -2.79 -7.06
N ARG A 26 -4.69 -2.16 -7.84
CA ARG A 26 -4.00 -2.79 -8.97
C ARG A 26 -3.06 -3.89 -8.51
N LEU A 27 -2.32 -3.68 -7.43
CA LEU A 27 -1.50 -4.72 -6.80
C LEU A 27 -2.35 -5.90 -6.36
N MET A 28 -3.46 -5.63 -5.67
CA MET A 28 -4.34 -6.67 -5.14
C MET A 28 -4.98 -7.50 -6.26
N ASP A 29 -5.27 -6.86 -7.40
CA ASP A 29 -5.68 -7.54 -8.64
C ASP A 29 -4.56 -8.46 -9.18
N VAL A 30 -3.31 -7.98 -9.22
CA VAL A 30 -2.13 -8.77 -9.63
C VAL A 30 -1.86 -9.96 -8.69
N LEU A 31 -2.10 -9.79 -7.39
CA LEU A 31 -1.97 -10.85 -6.38
C LEU A 31 -3.13 -11.85 -6.42
N GLY A 32 -4.12 -11.65 -7.30
CA GLY A 32 -5.30 -12.51 -7.42
C GLY A 32 -6.32 -12.35 -6.28
N GLN A 33 -6.21 -11.26 -5.50
CA GLN A 33 -7.13 -10.89 -4.44
C GLN A 33 -7.68 -9.48 -4.68
N PRO A 34 -8.42 -9.23 -5.77
CA PRO A 34 -8.90 -7.90 -6.10
C PRO A 34 -9.75 -7.34 -4.96
N ILE A 35 -9.43 -6.11 -4.55
CA ILE A 35 -10.20 -5.35 -3.57
C ILE A 35 -10.96 -4.24 -4.28
N THR A 36 -12.09 -3.82 -3.70
CA THR A 36 -12.82 -2.65 -4.19
C THR A 36 -12.06 -1.38 -3.84
N ALA A 37 -12.34 -0.29 -4.57
CA ALA A 37 -11.79 1.03 -4.27
C ALA A 37 -12.10 1.46 -2.82
N ASP A 38 -13.29 1.11 -2.32
CA ASP A 38 -13.72 1.36 -0.95
C ASP A 38 -12.86 0.56 0.06
N GLY A 39 -12.61 -0.72 -0.19
CA GLY A 39 -11.73 -1.55 0.64
C GLY A 39 -10.27 -1.09 0.61
N ALA A 40 -9.81 -0.55 -0.53
CA ALA A 40 -8.50 0.06 -0.64
C ALA A 40 -8.41 1.36 0.17
N GLN A 41 -9.44 2.21 0.12
CA GLN A 41 -9.52 3.40 0.96
C GLN A 41 -9.58 3.06 2.44
N GLU A 42 -10.33 2.03 2.86
CA GLU A 42 -10.34 1.57 4.25
C GLU A 42 -8.98 1.04 4.69
N ALA A 43 -8.28 0.31 3.80
CA ALA A 43 -6.94 -0.18 4.08
C ALA A 43 -5.96 1.00 4.23
N ILE A 44 -6.03 1.98 3.34
CA ILE A 44 -5.23 3.20 3.42
C ILE A 44 -5.56 3.96 4.70
N ALA A 45 -6.83 4.26 4.97
CA ALA A 45 -7.24 5.02 6.15
C ALA A 45 -6.84 4.37 7.49
N LYS A 46 -6.54 3.06 7.52
CA LYS A 46 -6.05 2.38 8.73
C LYS A 46 -4.55 2.58 8.97
N VAL A 47 -3.81 2.96 7.95
CA VAL A 47 -2.33 3.03 7.95
C VAL A 47 -1.84 4.46 7.71
N ASP A 48 -2.58 5.20 6.88
CA ASP A 48 -2.45 6.63 6.59
C ASP A 48 -2.59 7.42 7.88
N ALA A 49 -1.44 7.72 8.46
CA ALA A 49 -1.32 8.43 9.73
C ALA A 49 -1.19 9.93 9.49
N ASP A 50 -0.74 10.34 8.30
CA ASP A 50 -0.57 11.74 7.94
C ASP A 50 -1.82 12.35 7.27
N GLY A 51 -2.72 11.52 6.76
CA GLY A 51 -4.02 11.90 6.22
C GLY A 51 -3.95 12.40 4.77
N ASP A 52 -2.91 12.03 4.01
CA ASP A 52 -2.77 12.42 2.60
C ASP A 52 -3.59 11.53 1.65
N GLY A 53 -4.18 10.45 2.17
CA GLY A 53 -4.94 9.48 1.38
C GLY A 53 -4.07 8.55 0.55
N ARG A 54 -2.78 8.46 0.87
CA ARG A 54 -1.78 7.58 0.26
C ARG A 54 -1.03 6.85 1.37
N ILE A 55 -0.17 5.90 0.99
CA ILE A 55 0.70 5.18 1.91
C ILE A 55 2.13 5.50 1.54
N ASN A 56 2.84 6.19 2.42
CA ASN A 56 4.27 6.41 2.24
C ASN A 56 5.09 5.17 2.64
N PHE A 57 6.37 5.16 2.28
CA PHE A 57 7.29 4.05 2.57
C PHE A 57 7.29 3.61 4.06
N LYS A 58 7.11 4.57 4.97
CA LYS A 58 7.14 4.34 6.41
C LYS A 58 5.85 3.66 6.89
N GLU A 59 4.72 4.12 6.39
CA GLU A 59 3.39 3.56 6.65
C GLU A 59 3.26 2.15 6.08
N PHE A 60 3.79 1.92 4.89
CA PHE A 60 3.79 0.60 4.26
C PHE A 60 4.50 -0.46 5.11
N GLY A 61 5.64 -0.10 5.71
CA GLY A 61 6.35 -0.97 6.66
C GLY A 61 5.47 -1.36 7.85
N VAL A 62 4.83 -0.37 8.48
CA VAL A 62 3.95 -0.59 9.64
C VAL A 62 2.76 -1.48 9.27
N TRP A 63 2.16 -1.29 8.10
CA TRP A 63 1.06 -2.13 7.61
C TRP A 63 1.47 -3.59 7.39
N LEU A 64 2.63 -3.82 6.75
CA LEU A 64 3.14 -5.17 6.53
C LEU A 64 3.50 -5.86 7.85
N GLU A 65 4.10 -5.14 8.80
CA GLU A 65 4.40 -5.67 10.13
C GLU A 65 3.12 -6.03 10.91
N GLY A 66 2.07 -5.22 10.79
CA GLY A 66 0.77 -5.47 11.42
C GLY A 66 0.05 -6.73 10.94
N ARG A 67 0.44 -7.28 9.77
CA ARG A 67 -0.12 -8.52 9.20
C ARG A 67 0.54 -9.81 9.72
N SER A 68 1.60 -9.69 10.52
CA SER A 68 2.48 -10.80 10.94
C SER A 68 2.22 -11.29 12.38
N SER A 69 1.11 -10.89 13.02
CA SER A 69 0.74 -11.30 14.39
C SER A 69 -0.64 -11.96 14.45
#